data_AF-A0A9E1PFU5-F1
#
_entry.id   AF-A0A9E1PFU5-F1
#
_cell.length_a   1.000
_cell.length_b   1.000
_cell.length_c   1.000
_cell.angle_alpha   90.00
_cell.angle_beta   90.00
_cell.angle_gamma   90.00
#
_symmetry.space_group_name_H-M   'P 1'
#
loop_
_entity.id
_entity.type
_entity.pdbx_description
1 polymer ?
#
loop_
_entity_poly.entity_id
_entity_poly.type
_entity_poly.pdbx_seq_one_letter_code
_entity_poly.pdbx_strand_id
1 'polypeptide(L)' 'MNALNNLKDVVGSLTALAIALIAFGVAAGIVFGDVPFVGGVLDNLLAFVNTLGDAGLVGLLVAGWLMSAAE' A
#
# COMPACT_ATOMS: atom_id res chain seq x y z
N MET A 1 1.03 21.67 25.03
CA MET A 1 1.05 20.79 23.85
C MET A 1 -0.04 19.76 24.03
N ASN A 2 -1.10 19.84 23.25
CA ASN A 2 -2.31 19.04 23.47
C ASN A 2 -1.97 17.55 23.30
N ALA A 3 -2.38 16.70 24.24
CA ALA A 3 -2.15 15.25 24.16
C ALA A 3 -2.65 14.63 22.83
N LEU A 4 -3.67 15.25 22.23
CA LEU A 4 -4.19 14.90 20.91
C LEU A 4 -3.19 15.14 19.77
N ASN A 5 -2.39 16.21 19.85
CA ASN A 5 -1.38 16.50 18.83
C ASN A 5 -0.25 15.47 18.90
N ASN A 6 0.24 15.17 20.11
CA ASN A 6 1.27 14.15 20.30
C ASN A 6 0.78 12.76 19.83
N LEU A 7 -0.49 12.41 20.09
CA LEU A 7 -1.06 11.14 19.60
C LEU A 7 -1.15 11.12 18.07
N LYS A 8 -1.58 12.22 17.45
CA LYS A 8 -1.63 12.34 15.98
C LYS A 8 -0.23 12.18 15.37
N ASP A 9 0.79 12.77 15.99
CA ASP A 9 2.17 12.69 15.52
C ASP A 9 2.74 11.27 15.61
N VAL A 10 2.41 10.54 16.69
CA VAL A 10 2.79 9.12 16.85
C VAL A 10 2.10 8.25 15.81
N VAL A 11 0.78 8.41 15.62
CA VAL A 11 0.04 7.65 14.61
C VAL A 11 0.55 7.97 13.20
N GLY A 12 0.84 9.23 12.91
CA GLY A 12 1.43 9.65 11.64
C GLY A 12 2.78 8.98 11.39
N SER A 13 3.65 8.96 12.40
CA SER A 13 4.97 8.34 12.33
C SER A 13 4.90 6.82 12.14
N LEU A 14 3.99 6.14 12.85
CA LEU A 14 3.75 4.70 12.68
C LEU A 14 3.15 4.38 11.31
N THR A 15 2.25 5.22 10.80
CA THR A 15 1.67 5.07 9.47
C THR A 15 2.75 5.22 8.39
N ALA A 16 3.61 6.23 8.51
CA ALA A 16 4.74 6.42 7.59
C ALA A 16 5.69 5.21 7.61
N LEU A 17 5.98 4.66 8.79
CA LEU A 17 6.77 3.43 8.92
C LEU A 17 6.07 2.24 8.24
N ALA A 18 4.77 2.04 8.47
CA ALA A 18 4.02 0.97 7.84
C ALA A 18 4.02 1.07 6.30
N ILE A 19 3.86 2.28 5.76
CA ILE A 19 3.94 2.54 4.31
C ILE A 19 5.34 2.19 3.77
N ALA A 20 6.41 2.59 4.48
CA ALA A 20 7.78 2.23 4.09
C ALA A 20 7.99 0.71 4.10
N LEU A 21 7.40 0.00 5.07
CA LEU A 21 7.46 -1.46 5.15
C LEU A 21 6.67 -2.15 4.03
N ILE A 22 5.58 -1.57 3.54
CA ILE A 22 4.86 -2.07 2.35
C ILE A 22 5.78 -2.02 1.14
N ALA A 23 6.40 -0.86 0.87
CA ALA A 23 7.31 -0.69 -0.26
C ALA A 23 8.50 -1.67 -0.19
N PHE A 24 9.08 -1.83 1.01
CA PHE A 24 10.12 -2.82 1.27
C PHE A 24 9.61 -4.25 1.02
N GLY A 25 8.42 -4.59 1.51
CA GLY A 25 7.84 -5.92 1.38
C GLY A 25 7.63 -6.35 -0.07
N VAL A 26 7.17 -5.43 -0.91
CA VAL A 26 7.04 -5.65 -2.36
C VAL A 26 8.40 -5.89 -3.00
N ALA A 27 9.38 -5.03 -2.73
CA ALA A 27 10.73 -5.17 -3.30
C ALA A 27 11.41 -6.47 -2.85
N ALA A 28 11.31 -6.80 -1.56
CA ALA A 28 11.85 -8.03 -1.00
C ALA A 28 11.15 -9.27 -1.58
N GLY A 29 9.83 -9.24 -1.74
CA GLY A 29 9.06 -10.33 -2.36
C GLY A 29 9.48 -10.60 -3.81
N ILE A 30 9.79 -9.56 -4.59
CA ILE A 30 10.27 -9.70 -5.97
C ILE A 30 11.68 -10.34 -6.00
N VAL A 31 12.59 -9.92 -5.11
CA VAL A 31 14.00 -10.35 -5.13
C VAL A 31 14.18 -11.73 -4.50
N PHE A 32 13.55 -11.96 -3.36
CA PHE A 32 13.80 -13.13 -2.51
C PHE A 32 12.65 -14.13 -2.52
N GLY A 33 11.48 -13.80 -3.08
CA GLY A 33 10.30 -14.67 -3.08
C GLY A 33 9.56 -14.64 -1.74
N ASP A 34 9.42 -15.80 -1.11
CA ASP A 34 8.69 -15.94 0.16
C ASP A 34 9.52 -15.41 1.34
N VAL A 35 9.27 -14.14 1.69
CA VAL A 35 9.93 -13.47 2.81
C VAL A 35 8.98 -13.47 4.02
N PRO A 36 9.44 -13.96 5.20
CA PRO A 36 8.65 -13.91 6.42
C PRO A 36 8.19 -12.49 6.72
N PHE A 37 6.98 -12.32 7.27
CA PHE A 37 6.37 -11.03 7.62
C PHE A 37 5.87 -10.16 6.45
N VAL A 38 6.39 -10.32 5.22
CA VAL A 38 5.99 -9.48 4.07
C VAL A 38 5.46 -10.25 2.85
N GLY A 39 5.47 -11.60 2.86
CA GLY A 39 5.05 -12.42 1.72
C GLY A 39 3.66 -12.09 1.16
N GLY A 40 2.69 -11.79 2.02
CA GLY A 40 1.33 -11.44 1.57
C GLY A 40 1.21 -10.05 0.92
N VAL A 41 2.21 -9.16 1.04
CA VAL A 41 2.10 -7.79 0.53
C VAL A 41 2.13 -7.78 -1.00
N LEU A 42 3.06 -8.52 -1.61
CA LEU A 42 3.16 -8.62 -3.07
C LEU A 42 1.91 -9.28 -3.66
N ASP A 43 1.45 -10.37 -3.07
CA ASP A 43 0.26 -11.09 -3.52
C ASP A 43 -1.00 -10.22 -3.44
N ASN A 44 -1.18 -9.48 -2.33
CA ASN A 44 -2.30 -8.56 -2.18
C ASN A 44 -2.28 -7.44 -3.22
N LEU A 45 -1.10 -6.90 -3.56
CA LEU A 45 -0.98 -5.90 -4.63
C LEU A 45 -1.30 -6.49 -6.00
N LEU A 46 -0.76 -7.67 -6.33
CA LEU A 46 -1.05 -8.33 -7.60
C LEU A 46 -2.54 -8.68 -7.71
N ALA A 47 -3.16 -9.14 -6.62
CA ALA A 47 -4.59 -9.40 -6.56
C ALA A 47 -5.42 -8.12 -6.79
N PHE A 48 -5.01 -7.00 -6.22
CA PHE A 48 -5.65 -5.70 -6.46
C PHE A 48 -5.53 -5.26 -7.92
N VAL A 49 -4.34 -5.35 -8.51
CA VAL A 49 -4.10 -5.03 -9.93
C VAL A 49 -4.95 -5.93 -10.84
N ASN A 50 -5.00 -7.23 -10.55
CA ASN A 50 -5.84 -8.17 -11.29
C ASN A 50 -7.33 -7.81 -11.16
N THR A 51 -7.79 -7.46 -9.96
CA THR A 51 -9.19 -7.02 -9.73
C THR A 51 -9.53 -5.78 -10.59
N LEU A 52 -8.60 -4.82 -10.68
CA LEU A 52 -8.77 -3.66 -11.56
C LEU A 52 -8.76 -4.05 -13.04
N GLY A 53 -7.91 -4.99 -13.45
CA GLY A 53 -7.87 -5.49 -14.82
C GLY A 53 -9.15 -6.24 -15.22
N ASP A 54 -9.65 -7.12 -14.35
CA ASP A 54 -10.85 -7.93 -14.57
C ASP A 54 -12.13 -7.07 -14.65
N ALA A 55 -12.15 -5.93 -13.96
CA ALA A 55 -13.22 -4.94 -14.06
C ALA A 55 -13.23 -4.16 -15.40
N GLY A 56 -12.21 -4.36 -16.26
CA GLY A 56 -12.13 -3.75 -17.58
C GLY A 56 -12.12 -2.22 -17.54
N LEU A 57 -12.95 -1.58 -18.37
CA LEU A 57 -12.99 -0.11 -18.49
C LEU A 57 -13.28 0.57 -17.15
N VAL A 58 -14.16 0.00 -16.31
CA VAL A 58 -14.50 0.57 -15.00
C VAL A 58 -13.29 0.51 -14.07
N GLY A 59 -12.52 -0.59 -14.09
CA GLY A 59 -11.30 -0.71 -13.30
C GLY A 59 -10.22 0.29 -13.71
N LEU A 60 -10.07 0.55 -15.02
CA LEU A 60 -9.16 1.58 -15.52
C LEU A 60 -9.57 3.00 -15.12
N LEU A 61 -10.88 3.29 -15.12
CA LEU A 61 -11.40 4.58 -14.64
C LEU A 61 -11.14 4.76 -13.14
N VAL A 62 -11.34 3.71 -12.33
CA VAL A 62 -11.04 3.74 -10.89
C VAL A 62 -9.54 3.92 -10.65
N ALA A 63 -8.68 3.23 -11.41
CA ALA A 63 -7.23 3.41 -11.33
C ALA A 63 -6.82 4.86 -11.64
N GLY A 64 -7.38 5.44 -12.71
CA GLY A 64 -7.16 6.84 -13.08
C GLY A 64 -7.63 7.82 -11.99
N TRP A 65 -8.80 7.58 -11.43
CA TRP A 65 -9.32 8.39 -10.32
C TRP A 65 -8.44 8.30 -9.07
N LEU A 66 -7.99 7.10 -8.68
CA LEU A 66 -7.09 6.90 -7.54
C LEU A 66 -5.78 7.66 -7.72
N MET A 67 -5.20 7.67 -8.91
CA MET A 67 -3.99 8.45 -9.20
C MET A 67 -4.24 9.95 -9.04
N SER A 68 -5.39 10.46 -9.53
CA SER A 68 -5.73 11.89 -9.35
C SER A 68 -6.09 12.28 -7.92
N ALA A 69 -6.54 11.33 -7.09
CA ALA A 69 -6.90 11.56 -5.70
C ALA A 69 -5.69 11.46 -4.74
N ALA A 70 -4.57 10.92 -5.22
CA ALA A 70 -3.33 10.79 -4.46
C ALA A 70 -2.43 12.03 -4.56
N GLU A 71 -2.72 12.95 -5.50
CA GLU A 71 -2.13 14.29 -5.62
C GLU A 71 -2.80 15.28 -4.63
#